data_AF-A0A0B1T5R0-F1
#
_entry.id   AF-A0A0B1T5R0-F1
#
_cell.length_a   1.000
_cell.length_b   1.000
_cell.length_c   1.000
_cell.angle_alpha   90.00
_cell.angle_beta   90.00
_cell.angle_gamma   90.00
#
_symmetry.space_group_name_H-M   'P 1'
#
loop_
_entity.id
_entity.type
_entity.pdbx_description
1 polymer ?
#
loop_
_entity_poly.entity_id
_entity_poly.type
_entity_poly.pdbx_seq_one_letter_code
_entity_poly.pdbx_strand_id
1 'polypeptide(L)' 'MPVAKRGLVAPQNTFLENVIRRCNNADTSFILANAQVVDYPIVYCNDGFSKLVGYSRAEIMQKPCS' A
#
# COMPACT_ATOMS: atom_id res chain seq x y z
N MET A 1 35.17 1.01 -22.24
CA MET A 1 34.41 0.75 -21.00
C MET A 1 33.04 1.39 -21.15
N PRO A 2 31.90 0.69 -21.03
CA PRO A 2 30.60 1.35 -21.03
C PRO A 2 30.22 1.73 -19.61
N VAL A 3 29.99 3.03 -19.40
CA VAL A 3 29.33 3.55 -18.20
C VAL A 3 27.91 3.01 -18.18
N ALA A 4 27.63 2.05 -17.29
CA ALA A 4 26.26 1.66 -17.00
C ALA A 4 25.52 2.88 -16.48
N LYS A 5 24.49 3.30 -17.22
CA LYS A 5 23.53 4.33 -16.80
C LYS A 5 22.95 3.84 -15.48
N ARG A 6 23.38 4.43 -14.35
CA ARG A 6 22.65 4.31 -13.09
C ARG A 6 21.26 4.84 -13.38
N GLY A 7 20.32 3.92 -13.59
CA GLY A 7 18.90 4.25 -13.64
C GLY A 7 18.60 5.09 -12.39
N LEU A 8 17.76 6.10 -12.56
CA LEU A 8 17.24 6.87 -11.44
C LEU A 8 16.63 5.87 -10.46
N VAL A 9 17.31 5.61 -9.35
CA VAL A 9 16.73 4.82 -8.26
C VAL A 9 15.67 5.74 -7.67
N ALA A 10 14.41 5.47 -8.01
CA ALA A 10 13.29 6.10 -7.31
C ALA A 10 13.49 5.86 -5.81
N PRO A 11 13.23 6.85 -4.93
CA PRO A 11 13.28 6.61 -3.51
C PRO A 11 12.37 5.41 -3.21
N GLN A 12 12.97 4.32 -2.72
CA GLN A 12 12.21 3.19 -2.20
C GLN A 12 11.19 3.79 -1.23
N ASN A 13 9.91 3.62 -1.51
CA ASN A 13 8.79 4.17 -0.75
C ASN A 13 8.74 3.46 0.62
N THR A 14 9.75 3.69 1.45
CA THR A 14 9.96 3.06 2.75
C THR A 14 8.86 3.43 3.74
N PHE A 15 8.08 4.48 3.47
CA PHE A 15 6.91 4.81 4.28
C PHE A 15 5.92 3.64 4.34
N LEU A 16 5.54 3.07 3.19
CA LEU A 16 4.59 1.97 3.13
C LEU A 16 5.17 0.72 3.82
N GLU A 17 6.45 0.41 3.58
CA GLU A 17 7.13 -0.70 4.24
C GLU A 17 7.22 -0.51 5.77
N ASN A 18 7.51 0.70 6.24
CA ASN A 18 7.59 1.02 7.66
C ASN A 18 6.23 0.91 8.35
N VAL A 19 5.17 1.39 7.69
CA VAL A 19 3.81 1.27 8.20
C VAL A 19 3.41 -0.20 8.26
N ILE A 20 3.63 -0.98 7.19
CA ILE A 20 3.35 -2.42 7.20
C ILE A 20 4.14 -3.11 8.31
N ARG A 21 5.44 -2.83 8.45
CA ARG A 21 6.25 -3.48 9.48
C ARG A 21 5.79 -3.16 10.90
N ARG A 22 5.27 -1.97 11.16
CA ARG A 22 4.81 -1.54 12.49
C ARG A 22 3.36 -1.91 12.78
N CYS A 23 2.52 -1.94 11.76
CA CYS A 23 1.07 -2.04 11.89
C CYS A 23 0.52 -3.37 11.40
N ASN A 24 1.29 -4.24 10.73
CA ASN A 24 0.80 -5.54 10.25
C ASN A 24 0.84 -6.62 11.34
N ASN A 25 0.18 -6.36 12.47
CA ASN A 25 -0.04 -7.34 13.52
C ASN A 25 -1.42 -8.00 13.34
N ALA A 26 -1.57 -9.24 13.81
CA ALA A 26 -2.77 -10.04 13.60
C ALA A 26 -4.07 -9.40 14.15
N ASP A 27 -3.94 -8.53 15.16
CA ASP A 27 -5.07 -7.91 15.87
C ASP A 27 -5.47 -6.54 15.28
N THR A 28 -4.96 -6.19 14.10
CA THR A 28 -5.21 -4.88 13.48
C THR A 28 -5.77 -5.03 12.07
N SER A 29 -6.63 -4.08 11.68
CA SER A 29 -7.21 -3.99 10.35
C SER A 29 -7.00 -2.57 9.83
N PHE A 30 -6.29 -2.42 8.72
CA PHE A 30 -6.01 -1.10 8.14
C PHE A 30 -5.84 -1.13 6.62
N ILE A 31 -6.03 0.04 6.02
CA ILE A 31 -5.77 0.35 4.61
C ILE A 31 -4.84 1.56 4.51
N LEU A 32 -4.17 1.69 3.37
CA LEU A 32 -3.49 2.93 2.97
C LEU A 32 -4.07 3.39 1.64
N ALA A 33 -4.32 4.69 1.55
CA ALA A 33 -4.86 5.34 0.37
C ALA A 33 -3.93 6.43 -0.13
N ASN A 34 -3.95 6.68 -1.43
CA ASN A 34 -3.18 7.77 -2.02
C ASN A 34 -3.93 9.10 -1.89
N ALA A 35 -3.55 9.91 -0.90
CA ALA A 35 -4.14 11.23 -0.65
C ALA A 35 -3.95 12.25 -1.79
N GLN A 36 -3.03 11.99 -2.73
CA GLN A 36 -2.73 12.90 -3.84
C GLN A 36 -3.62 12.68 -5.07
N VAL A 37 -4.43 11.62 -5.08
CA VAL A 37 -5.33 11.27 -6.19
C VAL A 37 -6.76 11.44 -5.73
N VAL A 38 -7.62 11.93 -6.62
CA VAL A 38 -9.07 12.08 -6.40
C VAL A 38 -9.66 10.74 -5.97
N ASP A 39 -10.62 10.79 -5.04
CA ASP A 39 -11.27 9.65 -4.39
C ASP A 39 -10.36 8.76 -3.51
N TYR A 40 -9.10 9.16 -3.34
CA TYR A 40 -8.14 8.52 -2.44
C TYR A 40 -8.06 7.00 -2.65
N PRO A 41 -7.62 6.54 -3.83
CA PRO A 41 -7.65 5.12 -4.16
C PRO A 41 -6.78 4.32 -3.18
N ILE A 42 -7.31 3.18 -2.74
CA ILE A 42 -6.61 2.27 -1.83
C ILE A 42 -5.39 1.68 -2.55
N VAL A 43 -4.21 1.87 -1.95
CA VAL A 43 -2.91 1.37 -2.44
C VAL A 43 -2.37 0.21 -1.61
N TYR A 44 -2.97 -0.07 -0.44
CA TYR A 44 -2.68 -1.24 0.38
C TYR A 44 -3.85 -1.59 1.28
N CYS A 45 -4.11 -2.88 1.48
CA CYS A 45 -4.91 -3.38 2.58
C CYS A 45 -4.18 -4.53 3.26
N ASN A 46 -4.25 -4.62 4.59
CA ASN A 46 -3.71 -5.77 5.31
C ASN A 46 -4.70 -6.95 5.30
N ASP A 47 -4.23 -8.14 5.70
CA ASP A 47 -5.07 -9.34 5.69
C ASP A 47 -6.20 -9.26 6.73
N GLY A 48 -5.98 -8.55 7.85
CA GLY A 48 -7.00 -8.29 8.86
C GLY A 48 -8.21 -7.56 8.28
N PHE A 49 -7.98 -6.48 7.54
CA PHE A 49 -9.03 -5.72 6.88
C PHE A 49 -9.77 -6.56 5.84
N SER A 50 -9.05 -7.26 4.95
CA SER A 50 -9.66 -8.11 3.91
C SER A 50 -10.57 -9.19 4.52
N LYS A 51 -10.14 -9.83 5.61
CA LYS A 51 -10.96 -10.80 6.36
C LYS A 51 -12.16 -10.15 7.03
N LEU A 52 -12.00 -8.96 7.60
CA LEU A 52 -13.06 -8.23 8.30
C LEU A 52 -14.21 -7.86 7.35
N VAL A 53 -13.90 -7.36 6.16
CA VAL A 53 -14.92 -6.92 5.19
C VAL A 53 -15.43 -8.05 4.29
N GLY A 54 -14.72 -9.17 4.22
CA GLY A 54 -15.11 -10.33 3.41
C GLY A 54 -14.79 -10.21 1.91
N TYR A 55 -14.06 -9.17 1.51
CA TYR A 55 -13.61 -8.96 0.14
C TYR A 55 -12.13 -9.31 0.00
N SER A 56 -11.76 -9.89 -1.13
CA SER A 56 -10.36 -10.15 -1.45
C SER A 56 -9.58 -8.84 -1.62
N ARG A 57 -8.26 -8.90 -1.40
CA ARG A 57 -7.38 -7.75 -1.67
C ARG A 57 -7.55 -7.22 -3.10
N ALA A 58 -7.78 -8.08 -4.09
CA ALA A 58 -7.99 -7.67 -5.48
C ALA A 58 -9.26 -6.81 -5.67
N GLU A 59 -10.32 -7.10 -4.90
CA GLU A 59 -11.57 -6.34 -4.95
C GLU A 59 -11.48 -4.99 -4.22
N ILE A 60 -10.62 -4.90 -3.20
CA ILE A 60 -10.43 -3.71 -2.35
C ILE A 60 -9.48 -2.70 -2.99
N MET A 61 -8.42 -3.17 -3.64
CA MET A 61 -7.37 -2.28 -4.18
C MET A 61 -7.94 -1.34 -5.25
N GLN A 62 -7.44 -0.11 -5.29
CA GLN A 62 -7.87 0.98 -6.19
C GLN A 62 -9.33 1.43 -6.02
N LYS A 63 -10.08 0.87 -5.07
CA LYS A 63 -11.39 1.41 -4.68
C LYS A 63 -11.22 2.74 -3.95
N PRO A 64 -12.20 3.64 -4.06
CA PRO A 64 -12.20 4.88 -3.31
C PRO A 64 -12.32 4.61 -1.81
N CYS A 65 -11.71 5.46 -0.97
CA CYS A 65 -11.79 5.34 0.48
C CYS A 65 -12.49 6.52 1.18
N SER A 66 -13.10 7.41 0.40
CA SER A 66 -13.98 8.50 0.86
C SER A 66 -15.44 8.05 0.99
#